data_AF-A0A958NFB3-F1
#
_entry.id   AF-A0A958NFB3-F1
#
_cell.length_a   1.000
_cell.length_b   1.000
_cell.length_c   1.000
_cell.angle_alpha   90.00
_cell.angle_beta   90.00
_cell.angle_gamma   90.00
#
_symmetry.space_group_name_H-M   'P 1'
#
loop_
_entity.id
_entity.type
_entity.pdbx_description
1 polymer ?
#
loop_
_entity_poly.entity_id
_entity_poly.type
_entity_poly.pdbx_seq_one_letter_code
_entity_poly.pdbx_strand_id
1 'polypeptide(L)'
;MNPFQAFRLGISTYITAHRFIVRHRLWGYILFPGLINLALFIIFAWFAWTVTGQWMTAFEEWTGLQDTDSGAIFWIHGTLTFLLSFLLRMLMVMIYLSIYRYIMLILLSPLLALLSEKVDEILTGNRYPFSFSRLLKDAARGSLLAIRNAFRELILSLLVYALAFVPVAGMASPFLIVIIESYFCGFSMIDYSLERKRMNLKNSIHYVRRHRWVGIANGLAFHFIYLLPFIGWVIAPTYGVVAATLAVHELDKNNNA
;
A
#
# COMPACT_ATOMS: atom_id res chain seq x y z
N MET A 1 -25.32 -0.55 -10.56
CA MET A 1 -24.14 -0.44 -11.43
C MET A 1 -23.52 -1.82 -11.64
N ASN A 2 -23.20 -2.19 -12.88
CA ASN A 2 -22.61 -3.51 -13.20
C ASN A 2 -21.11 -3.57 -12.83
N PRO A 3 -20.53 -4.77 -12.60
CA PRO A 3 -19.11 -4.94 -12.25
C PRO A 3 -18.13 -4.22 -13.18
N PHE A 4 -18.38 -4.28 -14.51
CA PHE A 4 -17.53 -3.62 -15.50
C PHE A 4 -17.58 -2.10 -15.40
N GLN A 5 -18.76 -1.52 -15.18
CA GLN A 5 -18.92 -0.08 -14.99
C GLN A 5 -18.24 0.38 -13.70
N ALA A 6 -18.36 -0.40 -12.63
CA ALA A 6 -17.69 -0.14 -11.35
C ALA A 6 -16.15 -0.16 -11.49
N PHE A 7 -15.63 -1.16 -12.20
CA PHE A 7 -14.21 -1.27 -12.46
C PHE A 7 -13.69 -0.10 -13.31
N ARG A 8 -14.41 0.23 -14.40
CA ARG A 8 -14.09 1.39 -15.24
C ARG A 8 -14.11 2.69 -14.44
N LEU A 9 -15.10 2.88 -13.58
CA LEU A 9 -15.18 4.04 -12.69
C LEU A 9 -13.91 4.18 -11.87
N GLY A 10 -13.51 3.12 -11.13
CA GLY A 10 -12.34 3.16 -10.26
C GLY A 10 -11.01 3.44 -10.98
N ILE A 11 -10.84 3.03 -12.24
CA ILE A 11 -9.66 3.39 -13.05
C ILE A 11 -9.79 4.82 -13.57
N SER A 12 -10.94 5.18 -14.14
CA SER A 12 -11.15 6.48 -14.77
C SER A 12 -11.04 7.65 -13.77
N THR A 13 -11.31 7.41 -12.49
CA THR A 13 -11.18 8.43 -11.45
C THR A 13 -9.74 8.82 -11.17
N TYR A 14 -8.72 8.04 -11.56
CA TYR A 14 -7.33 8.50 -11.51
C TYR A 14 -7.04 9.62 -12.51
N ILE A 15 -7.61 9.55 -13.71
CA ILE A 15 -7.48 10.61 -14.73
C ILE A 15 -8.21 11.87 -14.24
N THR A 16 -9.38 11.70 -13.65
CA THR A 16 -10.14 12.81 -13.05
C THR A 16 -9.43 13.37 -11.81
N ALA A 17 -8.80 12.53 -10.99
CA ALA A 17 -7.98 12.94 -9.85
C ALA A 17 -6.81 13.80 -10.31
N HIS A 18 -6.08 13.40 -11.35
CA HIS A 18 -5.01 14.22 -11.91
C HIS A 18 -5.49 15.62 -12.31
N ARG A 19 -6.60 15.70 -13.06
CA ARG A 19 -7.21 16.99 -13.46
C ARG A 19 -7.65 17.81 -12.26
N PHE A 20 -8.23 17.17 -11.25
CA PHE A 20 -8.68 17.80 -10.01
C PHE A 20 -7.51 18.39 -9.22
N ILE A 21 -6.44 17.62 -9.04
CA ILE A 21 -5.21 18.02 -8.36
C ILE A 21 -4.60 19.26 -9.00
N VAL A 22 -4.47 19.25 -10.33
CA VAL A 22 -3.92 20.38 -11.09
C VAL A 22 -4.80 21.61 -10.96
N ARG A 23 -6.13 21.45 -11.15
CA ARG A 23 -7.09 22.57 -11.09
C ARG A 23 -7.12 23.24 -9.72
N HIS A 24 -7.06 22.46 -8.65
CA HIS A 24 -7.17 22.97 -7.26
C HIS A 24 -5.82 23.17 -6.57
N ARG A 25 -4.70 23.03 -7.31
CA ARG A 25 -3.32 23.24 -6.82
C ARG A 25 -3.00 22.44 -5.54
N LEU A 26 -3.47 21.19 -5.47
CA LEU A 26 -3.27 20.31 -4.30
C LEU A 26 -1.86 19.71 -4.18
N TRP A 27 -0.91 20.14 -5.00
CA TRP A 27 0.46 19.61 -5.06
C TRP A 27 1.18 19.65 -3.71
N GLY A 28 0.95 20.66 -2.87
CA GLY A 28 1.50 20.70 -1.51
C GLY A 28 1.04 19.53 -0.64
N TYR A 29 -0.25 19.19 -0.70
CA TYR A 29 -0.84 18.07 0.04
C TYR A 29 -0.47 16.69 -0.54
N ILE A 30 0.10 16.65 -1.74
CA ILE A 30 0.55 15.42 -2.41
C ILE A 30 2.03 15.17 -2.16
N LEU A 31 2.85 16.20 -2.38
CA LEU A 31 4.30 16.11 -2.26
C LEU A 31 4.73 15.99 -0.81
N PHE A 32 4.05 16.66 0.13
CA PHE A 32 4.45 16.58 1.54
C PHE A 32 4.36 15.16 2.12
N PRO A 33 3.22 14.43 1.99
CA PRO A 33 3.17 13.02 2.41
C PRO A 33 4.12 12.15 1.57
N GLY A 34 4.18 12.38 0.26
CA GLY A 34 5.04 11.60 -0.62
C GLY A 34 6.54 11.71 -0.31
N LEU A 35 7.02 12.90 0.07
CA LEU A 35 8.40 13.12 0.51
C LEU A 35 8.67 12.46 1.87
N ILE A 36 7.71 12.50 2.80
CA ILE A 36 7.79 11.73 4.04
C ILE A 36 7.89 10.23 3.73
N ASN A 37 7.09 9.74 2.78
CA ASN A 37 7.14 8.35 2.36
C ASN A 37 8.50 7.97 1.77
N LEU A 38 9.05 8.82 0.90
CA LEU A 38 10.37 8.62 0.31
C LEU A 38 11.47 8.62 1.39
N ALA A 39 11.42 9.55 2.34
CA ALA A 39 12.36 9.59 3.46
C ALA A 39 12.24 8.33 4.33
N LEU A 40 11.02 7.88 4.64
CA LEU A 40 10.77 6.62 5.34
C LEU A 40 11.36 5.44 4.57
N PHE A 41 11.19 5.39 3.25
CA PHE A 41 11.78 4.33 2.42
C PHE A 41 13.31 4.30 2.54
N ILE A 42 13.97 5.46 2.46
CA ILE A 42 15.43 5.57 2.55
C ILE A 42 15.92 5.15 3.94
N ILE A 43 15.29 5.63 5.00
CA ILE A 43 15.63 5.28 6.39
C ILE A 43 15.52 3.78 6.59
N PHE A 44 14.42 3.19 6.14
CA PHE A 44 14.20 1.77 6.29
C PHE A 44 15.12 0.93 5.39
N ALA A 45 15.42 1.35 4.16
CA ALA A 45 16.36 0.66 3.29
C ALA A 45 17.77 0.67 3.90
N TRP A 46 18.18 1.80 4.49
CA TRP A 46 19.42 1.90 5.25
C TRP A 46 19.42 0.97 6.47
N PHE A 47 18.33 0.96 7.24
CA PHE A 47 18.17 0.06 8.39
C PHE A 47 18.20 -1.43 7.99
N ALA A 48 17.52 -1.80 6.90
CA ALA A 48 17.55 -3.16 6.38
C ALA A 48 18.97 -3.55 5.94
N TRP A 49 19.70 -2.64 5.30
CA TRP A 49 21.08 -2.88 4.90
C TRP A 49 22.01 -3.09 6.11
N THR A 50 21.88 -2.27 7.16
CA THR A 50 22.71 -2.39 8.36
C THR A 50 22.40 -3.67 9.14
N VAL A 51 21.12 -3.98 9.35
CA VAL A 51 20.68 -5.20 10.05
C VAL A 51 21.10 -6.44 9.27
N THR A 52 20.87 -6.49 7.96
CA THR A 52 21.30 -7.65 7.16
C THR A 52 22.82 -7.83 7.16
N GLY A 53 23.58 -6.74 7.19
CA GLY A 53 25.04 -6.79 7.38
C GLY A 53 25.44 -7.43 8.71
N GLN A 54 24.85 -6.98 9.82
CA GLN A 54 25.14 -7.51 11.16
C GLN A 54 24.77 -8.99 11.29
N TRP A 55 23.63 -9.39 10.73
CA TRP A 55 23.20 -10.79 10.74
C TRP A 55 24.11 -11.68 9.91
N MET A 56 24.65 -11.16 8.80
CA MET A 56 25.61 -11.88 7.99
C MET A 56 26.93 -12.09 8.75
N THR A 57 27.49 -11.05 9.38
CA THR A 57 28.71 -11.21 10.21
C THR A 57 28.49 -12.18 11.36
N ALA A 58 27.35 -12.11 12.05
CA ALA A 58 27.02 -13.05 13.13
C ALA A 58 26.86 -14.49 12.59
N PHE A 59 26.33 -14.65 11.38
CA PHE A 59 26.21 -15.95 10.73
C PHE A 59 27.59 -16.52 10.35
N GLU A 60 28.49 -15.70 9.81
CA GLU A 60 29.88 -16.08 9.48
C GLU A 60 30.67 -16.46 10.74
N GLU A 61 30.51 -15.71 11.83
CA GLU A 61 31.07 -16.04 13.15
C GLU A 61 30.55 -17.38 13.67
N TRP A 62 29.23 -17.60 13.64
CA TRP A 62 28.61 -18.83 14.14
C TRP A 62 29.03 -20.08 13.35
N THR A 63 29.18 -19.93 12.04
CA THR A 63 29.54 -21.03 11.14
C THR A 63 31.05 -21.30 11.11
N GLY A 64 31.87 -20.47 11.75
CA GLY A 64 33.33 -20.62 11.78
C GLY A 64 33.99 -20.38 10.42
N LEU A 65 33.30 -19.69 9.52
CA LEU A 65 33.68 -19.48 8.12
C LEU A 65 34.68 -18.32 7.93
N GLN A 66 35.27 -17.82 9.01
CA GLN A 66 36.14 -16.63 8.97
C GLN A 66 37.53 -16.91 8.41
N ASP A 67 38.05 -18.12 8.58
CA ASP A 67 39.41 -18.50 8.18
C ASP A 67 39.37 -19.75 7.29
N THR A 68 39.43 -19.56 5.98
CA THR A 68 39.75 -20.65 5.05
C THR A 68 40.93 -20.24 4.20
N ASP A 69 42.09 -20.79 4.53
CA ASP A 69 43.35 -20.55 3.85
C ASP A 69 43.33 -20.99 2.39
N SER A 70 44.17 -20.30 1.62
CA SER A 70 44.34 -20.33 0.17
C SER A 70 44.24 -21.72 -0.49
N GLY A 71 43.47 -21.80 -1.59
CA GLY A 71 43.31 -22.98 -2.44
C GLY A 71 41.98 -22.98 -3.20
N ALA A 72 41.60 -24.09 -3.83
CA ALA A 72 40.27 -24.25 -4.46
C ALA A 72 39.13 -24.14 -3.43
N ILE A 73 39.40 -24.47 -2.16
CA ILE A 73 38.47 -24.38 -1.04
C ILE A 73 38.11 -22.92 -0.73
N PHE A 74 39.07 -21.98 -0.87
CA PHE A 74 38.81 -20.54 -0.74
C PHE A 74 37.77 -20.03 -1.75
N TRP A 75 37.88 -20.45 -3.03
CA TRP A 75 36.93 -20.05 -4.07
C TRP A 75 35.53 -20.66 -3.87
N ILE A 76 35.46 -21.94 -3.49
CA ILE A 76 34.18 -22.62 -3.17
C ILE A 76 33.52 -21.96 -1.95
N HIS A 77 34.32 -21.63 -0.94
CA HIS A 77 33.85 -20.97 0.26
C HIS A 77 33.33 -19.55 -0.03
N GLY A 78 34.13 -18.71 -0.68
CA GLY A 78 33.75 -17.34 -1.03
C GLY A 78 32.53 -17.26 -1.96
N THR A 79 32.37 -18.23 -2.88
CA THR A 79 31.19 -18.31 -3.74
C THR A 79 29.95 -18.73 -2.96
N LEU A 80 30.07 -19.69 -2.04
CA LEU A 80 28.96 -20.15 -1.19
C LEU A 80 28.50 -19.07 -0.20
N THR A 81 29.42 -18.38 0.46
CA THR A 81 29.09 -17.27 1.38
C THR A 81 28.50 -16.09 0.64
N PHE A 82 28.99 -15.77 -0.56
CA PHE A 82 28.39 -14.74 -1.41
C PHE A 82 26.95 -15.11 -1.82
N LEU A 83 26.73 -16.34 -2.30
CA LEU A 83 25.39 -16.81 -2.70
C LEU A 83 24.43 -16.80 -1.52
N LEU A 84 24.86 -17.29 -0.36
CA LEU A 84 24.04 -17.31 0.85
C LEU A 84 23.75 -15.89 1.35
N SER A 85 24.74 -15.00 1.35
CA SER A 85 24.57 -13.57 1.65
C SER A 85 23.54 -12.93 0.71
N PHE A 86 23.66 -13.21 -0.58
CA PHE A 86 22.77 -12.67 -1.60
C PHE A 86 21.33 -13.16 -1.39
N LEU A 87 21.13 -14.46 -1.17
CA LEU A 87 19.82 -15.06 -0.89
C LEU A 87 19.21 -14.51 0.39
N LEU A 88 19.98 -14.39 1.47
CA LEU A 88 19.52 -13.86 2.74
C LEU A 88 19.13 -12.37 2.62
N ARG A 89 19.96 -11.57 1.94
CA ARG A 89 19.66 -10.16 1.66
C ARG A 89 18.41 -10.01 0.79
N MET A 90 18.26 -10.84 -0.24
CA MET A 90 17.10 -10.82 -1.13
C MET A 90 15.81 -11.19 -0.38
N LEU A 91 15.85 -12.24 0.46
CA LEU A 91 14.75 -12.62 1.35
C LEU A 91 14.37 -11.47 2.31
N MET A 92 15.36 -10.82 2.92
CA MET A 92 15.14 -9.71 3.84
C MET A 92 14.54 -8.48 3.15
N VAL A 93 14.99 -8.17 1.93
CA VAL A 93 14.39 -7.12 1.10
C VAL A 93 12.93 -7.47 0.76
N MET A 94 12.62 -8.73 0.44
CA MET A 94 11.23 -9.15 0.17
C MET A 94 10.31 -9.01 1.39
N ILE A 95 10.78 -9.44 2.57
CA ILE A 95 10.05 -9.27 3.83
C ILE A 95 9.86 -7.77 4.13
N TYR A 96 10.92 -6.98 3.94
CA TYR A 96 10.89 -5.54 4.11
C TYR A 96 9.84 -4.87 3.22
N LEU A 97 9.85 -5.14 1.91
CA LEU A 97 8.88 -4.57 0.97
C LEU A 97 7.45 -4.98 1.31
N SER A 98 7.25 -6.21 1.79
CA SER A 98 5.93 -6.71 2.21
C SER A 98 5.38 -5.97 3.43
N ILE A 99 6.22 -5.67 4.43
CA ILE A 99 5.80 -4.98 5.66
C ILE A 99 5.70 -3.46 5.43
N TYR A 100 6.60 -2.89 4.63
CA TYR A 100 6.73 -1.46 4.42
C TYR A 100 5.43 -0.80 3.96
N ARG A 101 4.67 -1.45 3.07
CA ARG A 101 3.38 -0.93 2.58
C ARG A 101 2.41 -0.61 3.73
N TYR A 102 2.33 -1.48 4.73
CA TYR A 102 1.43 -1.27 5.86
C TYR A 102 1.94 -0.20 6.83
N ILE A 103 3.25 -0.16 7.07
CA ILE A 103 3.89 0.89 7.86
C ILE A 103 3.61 2.26 7.23
N MET A 104 3.79 2.35 5.91
CA MET A 104 3.51 3.55 5.12
C MET A 104 2.05 3.99 5.27
N LEU A 105 1.08 3.10 5.10
CA LEU A 105 -0.34 3.43 5.24
C LEU A 105 -0.71 3.91 6.66
N ILE A 106 -0.12 3.30 7.69
CA ILE A 106 -0.36 3.68 9.09
C ILE A 106 0.26 5.04 9.42
N LEU A 107 1.52 5.26 9.02
CA LEU A 107 2.23 6.51 9.31
C LEU A 107 1.66 7.70 8.54
N LEU A 108 1.27 7.50 7.28
CA LEU A 108 0.69 8.55 6.45
C LEU A 108 -0.81 8.72 6.67
N SER A 109 -1.47 7.83 7.42
CA SER A 109 -2.91 7.88 7.70
C SER A 109 -3.45 9.28 8.06
N PRO A 110 -2.82 10.06 8.97
CA PRO A 110 -3.27 11.42 9.28
C PRO A 110 -3.22 12.35 8.05
N LEU A 111 -2.16 12.25 7.25
CA LEU A 111 -1.98 13.12 6.08
C LEU A 111 -2.94 12.75 4.95
N LEU A 112 -3.18 11.45 4.76
CA LEU A 112 -4.15 10.92 3.81
C LEU A 112 -5.59 11.30 4.20
N ALA A 113 -5.91 11.26 5.49
CA ALA A 113 -7.18 11.75 6.01
C ALA A 113 -7.36 13.26 5.74
N LEU A 114 -6.33 14.08 5.98
CA LEU A 114 -6.35 15.52 5.70
C LEU A 114 -6.53 15.81 4.20
N LEU A 115 -5.86 15.04 3.33
CA LEU A 115 -6.01 15.15 1.88
C LEU A 115 -7.43 14.79 1.44
N SER A 116 -7.98 13.68 1.95
CA SER A 116 -9.37 13.28 1.66
C SER A 116 -10.36 14.35 2.15
N GLU A 117 -10.13 14.94 3.31
CA GLU A 117 -10.94 16.05 3.84
C GLU A 117 -10.89 17.26 2.91
N LYS A 118 -9.70 17.67 2.45
CA LYS A 118 -9.61 18.79 1.50
C LYS A 118 -10.29 18.53 0.17
N VAL A 119 -10.21 17.31 -0.36
CA VAL A 119 -10.93 16.94 -1.59
C VAL A 119 -12.44 17.02 -1.35
N ASP A 120 -12.93 16.50 -0.23
CA ASP A 120 -14.34 16.52 0.14
C ASP A 120 -14.90 17.94 0.34
N GLU A 121 -14.14 18.83 0.99
CA GLU A 121 -14.49 20.25 1.15
C GLU A 121 -14.66 20.96 -0.19
N ILE A 122 -13.77 20.69 -1.14
CA ILE A 122 -13.83 21.29 -2.48
C ILE A 122 -15.04 20.77 -3.27
N LEU A 123 -15.40 19.50 -3.09
CA LEU A 123 -16.53 18.88 -3.79
C LEU A 123 -17.89 19.29 -3.21
N THR A 124 -17.99 19.42 -1.88
CA THR A 124 -19.26 19.67 -1.18
C THR A 124 -19.49 21.14 -0.83
N GLY A 125 -18.43 21.94 -0.79
CA GLY A 125 -18.48 23.31 -0.26
C GLY A 125 -18.53 23.39 1.27
N ASN A 126 -18.51 22.24 1.96
CA ASN A 126 -18.47 22.21 3.42
C ASN A 126 -17.11 22.73 3.93
N ARG A 127 -17.13 23.38 5.10
CA ARG A 127 -15.90 23.76 5.82
C ARG A 127 -15.79 22.97 7.11
N TYR A 128 -14.67 22.29 7.30
CA TYR A 128 -14.35 21.60 8.54
C TYR A 128 -13.32 22.43 9.32
N PRO A 129 -13.62 22.83 10.57
CA PRO A 129 -12.60 23.47 11.40
C PRO A 129 -11.51 22.44 11.71
N PHE A 130 -10.25 22.84 11.51
CA PHE A 130 -9.12 21.97 11.80
C PHE A 130 -9.10 21.61 13.29
N SER A 131 -9.06 20.31 13.59
CA SER A 131 -8.97 19.79 14.95
C SER A 131 -7.96 18.64 14.99
N PHE A 132 -6.84 18.87 15.67
CA PHE A 132 -5.79 17.86 15.79
C PHE A 132 -6.29 16.60 16.52
N SER A 133 -7.14 16.75 17.54
CA SER A 133 -7.75 15.61 18.24
C SER A 133 -8.63 14.77 17.31
N ARG A 134 -9.40 15.41 16.42
CA ARG A 134 -10.19 14.72 15.41
C ARG A 134 -9.29 14.00 14.41
N LEU A 135 -8.26 14.68 13.90
CA LEU A 135 -7.30 14.09 12.96
C LEU A 135 -6.63 12.84 13.53
N LEU A 136 -6.24 12.86 14.81
CA LEU A 136 -5.60 11.71 15.44
C LEU A 136 -6.58 10.54 15.68
N LYS A 137 -7.83 10.84 16.05
CA LYS A 137 -8.89 9.82 16.16
C LYS A 137 -9.19 9.18 14.81
N ASP A 138 -9.24 10.00 13.77
CA ASP A 138 -9.47 9.58 12.40
C ASP A 138 -8.31 8.69 11.92
N ALA A 139 -7.08 9.12 12.17
CA ALA A 139 -5.89 8.34 11.87
C ALA A 139 -5.83 7.01 12.62
N ALA A 140 -6.18 6.99 13.92
CA ALA A 140 -6.19 5.78 14.73
C ALA A 140 -7.23 4.77 14.22
N ARG A 141 -8.40 5.25 13.81
CA ARG A 141 -9.42 4.41 13.17
C ARG A 141 -8.90 3.86 11.83
N GLY A 142 -8.35 4.70 10.97
CA GLY A 142 -7.76 4.29 9.69
C GLY A 142 -6.69 3.23 9.89
N SER A 143 -5.83 3.40 10.89
CA SER A 143 -4.78 2.44 11.26
C SER A 143 -5.34 1.12 11.77
N LEU A 144 -6.36 1.13 12.64
CA LEU A 144 -7.01 -0.09 13.12
C LEU A 144 -7.62 -0.89 11.95
N LEU A 145 -8.21 -0.18 11.00
CA LEU A 145 -8.78 -0.79 9.81
C LEU A 145 -7.70 -1.34 8.87
N ALA A 146 -6.61 -0.61 8.69
CA ALA A 146 -5.45 -1.04 7.92
C ALA A 146 -4.84 -2.31 8.52
N ILE A 147 -4.68 -2.40 9.85
CA ILE A 147 -4.20 -3.60 10.55
C ILE A 147 -5.15 -4.79 10.32
N ARG A 148 -6.46 -4.57 10.45
CA ARG A 148 -7.45 -5.63 10.19
C ARG A 148 -7.38 -6.11 8.74
N ASN A 149 -7.22 -5.20 7.81
CA ASN A 149 -7.07 -5.51 6.39
C ASN A 149 -5.76 -6.26 6.12
N ALA A 150 -4.66 -5.84 6.73
CA ALA A 150 -3.37 -6.53 6.65
C ALA A 150 -3.45 -7.99 7.09
N PHE A 151 -4.12 -8.23 8.22
CA PHE A 151 -4.30 -9.59 8.73
C PHE A 151 -5.18 -10.45 7.81
N ARG A 152 -6.27 -9.87 7.26
CA ARG A 152 -7.15 -10.58 6.32
C ARG A 152 -6.47 -10.84 4.99
N GLU A 153 -5.72 -9.86 4.49
CA GLU A 153 -4.93 -9.97 3.29
C GLU A 153 -3.89 -11.08 3.44
N LEU A 154 -3.13 -11.08 4.54
CA LEU A 154 -2.13 -12.11 4.82
C LEU A 154 -2.73 -13.52 4.80
N ILE A 155 -3.86 -13.74 5.48
CA ILE A 155 -4.54 -15.05 5.49
C ILE A 155 -4.95 -15.46 4.06
N LEU A 156 -5.56 -14.55 3.30
CA LEU A 156 -6.03 -14.84 1.94
C LEU A 156 -4.84 -15.11 1.01
N SER A 157 -3.77 -14.33 1.12
CA SER A 157 -2.54 -14.54 0.35
C SER A 157 -1.90 -15.89 0.68
N LEU A 158 -1.85 -16.30 1.96
CA LEU A 158 -1.36 -17.63 2.36
C LEU A 158 -2.19 -18.77 1.73
N LEU A 159 -3.51 -18.64 1.69
CA LEU A 159 -4.38 -19.63 1.02
C LEU A 159 -4.11 -19.72 -0.48
N VAL A 160 -3.86 -18.57 -1.14
CA VAL A 160 -3.53 -18.54 -2.58
C VAL A 160 -2.11 -19.05 -2.85
N TYR A 161 -1.17 -18.83 -1.93
CA TYR A 161 0.16 -19.46 -2.00
C TYR A 161 0.06 -20.98 -1.86
N ALA A 162 -0.82 -21.50 -1.00
CA ALA A 162 -1.09 -22.94 -0.93
C ALA A 162 -1.66 -23.48 -2.26
N LEU A 163 -2.54 -22.71 -2.93
CA LEU A 163 -3.06 -23.06 -4.25
C LEU A 163 -1.97 -23.09 -5.33
N ALA A 164 -0.88 -22.33 -5.16
CA ALA A 164 0.23 -22.28 -6.13
C ALA A 164 0.94 -23.65 -6.28
N PHE A 165 0.84 -24.53 -5.29
CA PHE A 165 1.39 -25.89 -5.34
C PHE A 165 0.53 -26.88 -6.15
N VAL A 166 -0.69 -26.50 -6.53
CA VAL A 166 -1.58 -27.34 -7.34
C VAL A 166 -1.27 -27.10 -8.83
N PRO A 167 -0.84 -28.12 -9.61
CA PRO A 167 -0.59 -27.97 -11.04
C PRO A 167 -1.82 -27.44 -11.78
N VAL A 168 -1.61 -26.61 -12.81
CA VAL A 168 -2.66 -25.92 -13.61
C VAL A 168 -3.46 -24.86 -12.83
N ALA A 169 -4.03 -25.20 -11.67
CA ALA A 169 -4.77 -24.23 -10.84
C ALA A 169 -3.87 -23.13 -10.25
N GLY A 170 -2.64 -23.50 -9.86
CA GLY A 170 -1.64 -22.59 -9.32
C GLY A 170 -1.15 -21.52 -10.30
N MET A 171 -1.40 -21.70 -11.61
CA MET A 171 -1.09 -20.67 -12.62
C MET A 171 -1.94 -19.40 -12.42
N ALA A 172 -3.11 -19.52 -11.77
CA ALA A 172 -3.97 -18.39 -11.45
C ALA A 172 -3.52 -17.61 -10.19
N SER A 173 -2.68 -18.22 -9.34
CA SER A 173 -2.25 -17.64 -8.06
C SER A 173 -1.67 -16.22 -8.16
N PRO A 174 -0.74 -15.88 -9.09
CA PRO A 174 -0.22 -14.52 -9.19
C PRO A 174 -1.32 -13.49 -9.50
N PHE A 175 -2.28 -13.83 -10.37
CA PHE A 175 -3.40 -12.94 -10.68
C PHE A 175 -4.35 -12.76 -9.49
N LEU A 176 -4.61 -13.83 -8.74
CA LEU A 176 -5.43 -13.78 -7.53
C LEU A 176 -4.78 -12.94 -6.43
N ILE A 177 -3.45 -13.05 -6.24
CA ILE A 177 -2.70 -12.23 -5.29
C ILE A 177 -2.84 -10.76 -5.65
N VAL A 178 -2.61 -10.39 -6.91
CA VAL A 178 -2.75 -8.99 -7.35
C VAL A 178 -4.18 -8.46 -7.12
N ILE A 179 -5.21 -9.28 -7.34
CA ILE A 179 -6.61 -8.89 -7.07
C ILE A 179 -6.85 -8.69 -5.56
N ILE A 180 -6.33 -9.59 -4.72
CA ILE A 180 -6.46 -9.51 -3.26
C ILE A 180 -5.77 -8.24 -2.73
N GLU A 181 -4.51 -8.02 -3.12
CA GLU A 181 -3.74 -6.84 -2.74
C GLU A 181 -4.42 -5.55 -3.21
N SER A 182 -4.90 -5.53 -4.46
CA SER A 182 -5.64 -4.39 -5.02
C SER A 182 -6.93 -4.12 -4.27
N TYR A 183 -7.68 -5.16 -3.88
CA TYR A 183 -8.89 -5.00 -3.08
C TYR A 183 -8.60 -4.32 -1.74
N PHE A 184 -7.62 -4.80 -0.97
CA PHE A 184 -7.32 -4.26 0.36
C PHE A 184 -6.62 -2.90 0.33
N CYS A 185 -5.80 -2.65 -0.69
CA CYS A 185 -5.22 -1.33 -0.94
C CYS A 185 -6.33 -0.31 -1.25
N GLY A 186 -7.19 -0.60 -2.23
CA GLY A 186 -8.29 0.29 -2.60
C GLY A 186 -9.34 0.42 -1.49
N PHE A 187 -9.55 -0.61 -0.67
CA PHE A 187 -10.36 -0.51 0.56
C PHE A 187 -9.83 0.60 1.45
N SER A 188 -8.52 0.60 1.72
CA SER A 188 -7.89 1.59 2.59
C SER A 188 -8.05 3.02 2.04
N MET A 189 -7.94 3.19 0.71
CA MET A 189 -8.16 4.49 0.07
C MET A 189 -9.62 4.98 0.18
N ILE A 190 -10.58 4.07 -0.02
CA ILE A 190 -12.01 4.38 0.07
C ILE A 190 -12.41 4.74 1.51
N ASP A 191 -11.84 4.07 2.52
CA ASP A 191 -12.26 4.28 3.92
C ASP A 191 -12.05 5.72 4.40
N TYR A 192 -10.99 6.42 3.99
CA TYR A 192 -10.79 7.83 4.34
C TYR A 192 -12.02 8.69 3.99
N SER A 193 -12.67 8.39 2.86
CA SER A 193 -13.89 9.08 2.42
C SER A 193 -15.15 8.62 3.16
N LEU A 194 -15.25 7.34 3.52
CA LEU A 194 -16.37 6.81 4.30
C LEU A 194 -16.35 7.30 5.75
N GLU A 195 -15.15 7.51 6.29
CA GLU A 195 -14.96 8.12 7.59
C GLU A 195 -15.47 9.57 7.63
N ARG A 196 -15.28 10.35 6.55
CA ARG A 196 -15.86 11.71 6.45
C ARG A 196 -17.37 11.68 6.55
N LYS A 197 -17.99 10.64 5.99
CA LYS A 197 -19.44 10.37 6.09
C LYS A 197 -19.87 9.80 7.44
N ARG A 198 -18.96 9.76 8.44
CA ARG A 198 -19.18 9.23 9.80
C ARG A 198 -19.70 7.79 9.82
N MET A 199 -19.41 7.00 8.78
CA MET A 199 -19.77 5.60 8.76
C MET A 199 -18.98 4.86 9.83
N ASN A 200 -19.61 3.98 10.62
CA ASN A 200 -18.85 3.13 11.54
C ASN A 200 -18.03 2.07 10.77
N LEU A 201 -17.17 1.34 11.48
CA LEU A 201 -16.28 0.34 10.86
C LEU A 201 -17.06 -0.76 10.13
N LYS A 202 -18.19 -1.23 10.70
CA LYS A 202 -19.03 -2.29 10.11
C LYS A 202 -19.69 -1.82 8.81
N ASN A 203 -20.22 -0.59 8.80
CA ASN A 203 -20.85 0.03 7.64
C ASN A 203 -19.82 0.27 6.53
N SER A 204 -18.60 0.67 6.90
CA SER A 204 -17.51 0.87 5.93
C SER A 204 -17.12 -0.44 5.24
N ILE A 205 -17.02 -1.55 5.99
CA ILE A 205 -16.82 -2.89 5.42
C ILE A 205 -17.95 -3.24 4.45
N HIS A 206 -19.20 -3.05 4.87
CA HIS A 206 -20.35 -3.38 4.05
C HIS A 206 -20.38 -2.55 2.76
N TYR A 207 -20.08 -1.26 2.85
CA TYR A 207 -20.01 -0.35 1.71
C TYR A 207 -18.93 -0.79 0.70
N VAL A 208 -17.71 -1.05 1.16
CA VAL A 208 -16.61 -1.47 0.26
C VAL A 208 -16.89 -2.85 -0.33
N ARG A 209 -17.47 -3.79 0.44
CA ARG A 209 -17.88 -5.10 -0.10
C ARG A 209 -18.91 -4.97 -1.21
N ARG A 210 -19.89 -4.08 -1.05
CA ARG A 210 -20.91 -3.79 -2.08
C ARG A 210 -20.30 -3.17 -3.33
N HIS A 211 -19.25 -2.37 -3.18
CA HIS A 211 -18.54 -1.68 -4.26
C HIS A 211 -17.14 -2.28 -4.54
N ARG A 212 -16.96 -3.58 -4.32
CA ARG A 212 -15.64 -4.26 -4.34
C ARG A 212 -14.85 -4.02 -5.62
N TRP A 213 -15.53 -3.90 -6.76
CA TRP A 213 -14.91 -3.67 -8.07
C TRP A 213 -14.30 -2.28 -8.21
N VAL A 214 -14.88 -1.26 -7.55
CA VAL A 214 -14.28 0.08 -7.46
C VAL A 214 -13.03 0.03 -6.58
N GLY A 215 -13.09 -0.69 -5.47
CA GLY A 215 -11.93 -0.93 -4.61
C GLY A 215 -10.79 -1.63 -5.34
N ILE A 216 -11.07 -2.75 -6.01
CA ILE A 216 -10.08 -3.49 -6.81
C ILE A 216 -9.49 -2.59 -7.90
N ALA A 217 -10.31 -1.88 -8.66
CA ALA A 217 -9.84 -0.97 -9.70
C ALA A 217 -8.95 0.15 -9.14
N ASN A 218 -9.35 0.75 -8.03
CA ASN A 218 -8.59 1.82 -7.39
C ASN A 218 -7.22 1.32 -6.90
N GLY A 219 -7.20 0.18 -6.22
CA GLY A 219 -5.94 -0.42 -5.75
C GLY A 219 -5.08 -0.93 -6.89
N LEU A 220 -5.65 -1.44 -7.98
CA LEU A 220 -4.88 -1.88 -9.14
C LEU A 220 -4.16 -0.70 -9.80
N ALA A 221 -4.86 0.41 -10.01
CA ALA A 221 -4.26 1.64 -10.51
C ALA A 221 -3.20 2.20 -9.55
N PHE A 222 -3.41 2.09 -8.23
CA PHE A 222 -2.38 2.42 -7.24
C PHE A 222 -1.13 1.59 -7.45
N HIS A 223 -1.24 0.26 -7.58
CA HIS A 223 -0.09 -0.62 -7.76
C HIS A 223 0.67 -0.29 -9.05
N PHE A 224 -0.04 -0.02 -10.16
CA PHE A 224 0.61 0.40 -11.41
C PHE A 224 1.40 1.68 -11.29
N ILE A 225 0.90 2.68 -10.55
CA ILE A 225 1.66 3.90 -10.28
C ILE A 225 2.83 3.59 -9.35
N TYR A 226 2.62 2.76 -8.33
CA TYR A 226 3.62 2.39 -7.33
C TYR A 226 4.79 1.58 -7.92
N LEU A 227 4.58 0.89 -9.05
CA LEU A 227 5.64 0.22 -9.82
C LEU A 227 6.72 1.21 -10.31
N LEU A 228 6.40 2.49 -10.47
CA LEU A 228 7.37 3.50 -10.87
C LEU A 228 8.24 3.89 -9.65
N PRO A 229 9.55 3.57 -9.64
CA PRO A 229 10.40 3.86 -8.50
C PRO A 229 10.52 5.37 -8.29
N PHE A 230 10.67 5.77 -7.01
CA PHE A 230 10.73 7.16 -6.55
C PHE A 230 9.43 7.96 -6.79
N ILE A 231 9.06 8.19 -8.05
CA ILE A 231 7.88 8.99 -8.43
C ILE A 231 6.60 8.31 -7.95
N GLY A 232 6.45 7.02 -8.25
CA GLY A 232 5.29 6.23 -7.86
C GLY A 232 5.14 6.15 -6.35
N TRP A 233 6.24 5.99 -5.62
CA TRP A 233 6.22 5.93 -4.16
C TRP A 233 5.76 7.25 -3.53
N VAL A 234 6.07 8.38 -4.15
CA VAL A 234 5.63 9.71 -3.69
C VAL A 234 4.15 9.93 -4.00
N ILE A 235 3.69 9.61 -5.21
CA ILE A 235 2.36 10.03 -5.69
C ILE A 235 1.26 8.97 -5.55
N ALA A 236 1.58 7.67 -5.58
CA ALA A 236 0.55 6.62 -5.60
C ALA A 236 -0.44 6.72 -4.43
N PRO A 237 -0.01 6.90 -3.16
CA PRO A 237 -0.95 6.92 -2.04
C PRO A 237 -1.89 8.12 -2.08
N THR A 238 -1.35 9.29 -2.42
CA THR A 238 -2.12 10.53 -2.44
C THR A 238 -3.06 10.56 -3.65
N TYR A 239 -2.62 10.10 -4.83
CA TYR A 239 -3.51 9.91 -5.98
C TYR A 239 -4.60 8.88 -5.72
N GLY A 240 -4.27 7.77 -5.05
CA GLY A 240 -5.23 6.73 -4.69
C GLY A 240 -6.35 7.25 -3.79
N VAL A 241 -6.01 8.05 -2.78
CA VAL A 241 -6.99 8.73 -1.92
C VAL A 241 -7.86 9.69 -2.71
N VAL A 242 -7.28 10.61 -3.49
CA VAL A 242 -8.06 11.58 -4.28
C VAL A 242 -9.01 10.87 -5.26
N ALA A 243 -8.51 9.85 -5.96
CA ALA A 243 -9.30 9.04 -6.88
C ALA A 243 -10.41 8.25 -6.17
N ALA A 244 -10.16 7.75 -4.97
CA ALA A 244 -11.14 7.05 -4.15
C ALA A 244 -12.23 8.00 -3.65
N THR A 245 -11.88 9.19 -3.18
CA THR A 245 -12.84 10.22 -2.76
C THR A 245 -13.76 10.61 -3.91
N LEU A 246 -13.20 10.88 -5.09
CA LEU A 246 -13.99 11.18 -6.30
C LEU A 246 -14.91 10.02 -6.69
N ALA A 247 -14.41 8.78 -6.65
CA ALA A 247 -15.21 7.60 -6.97
C ALA A 247 -16.38 7.42 -5.99
N VAL A 248 -16.16 7.64 -4.70
CA VAL A 248 -17.18 7.55 -3.65
C VAL A 248 -18.26 8.63 -3.82
N HIS A 249 -17.89 9.83 -4.23
CA HIS A 249 -18.86 10.88 -4.56
C HIS A 249 -19.71 10.53 -5.78
N GLU A 250 -19.09 9.98 -6.82
CA GLU A 250 -19.79 9.55 -8.05
C GLU A 250 -20.73 8.36 -7.79
N LEU A 251 -20.31 7.41 -6.96
CA LEU A 251 -21.14 6.28 -6.53
C LEU A 251 -22.40 6.75 -5.80
N ASP A 252 -22.25 7.72 -4.90
CA ASP A 252 -23.38 8.23 -4.13
C ASP A 252 -24.34 9.05 -4.98
N LYS A 253 -23.85 9.83 -5.94
CA LYS A 253 -24.69 10.51 -6.93
C LYS A 253 -25.53 9.51 -7.72
N ASN A 254 -24.92 8.44 -8.21
CA ASN A 254 -25.60 7.40 -8.99
C ASN A 254 -26.56 6.52 -8.18
N ASN A 255 -26.41 6.45 -6.85
CA ASN A 255 -27.35 5.76 -5.97
C ASN A 255 -28.54 6.63 -5.56
N ASN A 256 -28.40 7.96 -5.66
CA ASN A 256 -29.42 8.95 -5.32
C ASN A 256 -30.17 9.50 -6.54
N ALA A 257 -29.77 9.12 -7.76
CA ALA A 257 -30.41 9.44 -9.04
C ALA A 257 -31.26 8.26 -9.52
#